data_AF-A0AAW2SR29-F1
#
_entry.id   AF-A0AAW2SR29-F1
#
_cell.length_a   1.000
_cell.length_b   1.000
_cell.length_c   1.000
_cell.angle_alpha   90.00
_cell.angle_beta   90.00
_cell.angle_gamma   90.00
#
_symmetry.space_group_name_H-M   'P 1'
#
loop_
_entity.id
_entity.type
_entity.pdbx_description
1 polymer ?
#
loop_
_entity_poly.entity_id
_entity_poly.type
_entity_poly.pdbx_seq_one_letter_code
_entity_poly.pdbx_strand_id
1 'polypeptide(L)'
;MKSLKEGLQFQAHAVKSGFVPTVVATNQLISLYSKHGLIPEAHKLFDGMPERNVFSWNTIINAYIKSRSFTKAKTLFFSLRDTVTYNSMISG
;
A
#
# COMPACT_ATOMS: atom_id res chain seq x y z
N MET A 1 12.18 2.97 15.10
CA MET A 1 13.45 3.19 14.36
C MET A 1 14.08 1.91 13.82
N LYS A 2 14.32 0.86 14.63
CA LYS A 2 14.94 -0.40 14.15
C LYS A 2 14.21 -1.04 12.96
N SER A 3 12.88 -1.15 13.06
CA SER A 3 12.03 -1.72 12.01
C SER A 3 12.01 -0.94 10.69
N LEU A 4 12.15 0.39 10.73
CA LEU A 4 12.17 1.23 9.51
C LEU A 4 13.46 1.02 8.70
N LYS A 5 14.61 0.94 9.39
CA LYS A 5 15.90 0.70 8.75
C LYS A 5 15.94 -0.67 8.07
N GLU A 6 15.37 -1.69 8.73
CA GLU A 6 15.24 -3.05 8.17
C GLU A 6 14.34 -3.06 6.92
N GLY A 7 13.20 -2.35 6.95
CA GLY A 7 12.31 -2.22 5.78
C GLY A 7 12.97 -1.55 4.57
N LEU A 8 13.75 -0.48 4.81
CA LEU A 8 14.51 0.20 3.77
C LEU A 8 15.63 -0.68 3.19
N GLN A 9 16.32 -1.46 4.01
CA GLN A 9 17.34 -2.42 3.57
C GLN A 9 16.74 -3.54 2.73
N PHE A 10 15.61 -4.10 3.17
CA PHE A 10 14.87 -5.10 2.41
C PHE A 10 14.46 -4.56 1.04
N GLN A 11 13.91 -3.34 0.98
CA GLN A 11 13.55 -2.70 -0.28
C GLN A 11 14.75 -2.48 -1.20
N ALA A 12 15.88 -2.00 -0.66
CA ALA A 12 17.11 -1.80 -1.43
C ALA A 12 17.68 -3.11 -1.99
N HIS A 13 17.58 -4.21 -1.23
CA HIS A 13 17.98 -5.52 -1.69
C HIS A 13 17.02 -6.07 -2.75
N ALA A 14 15.71 -5.97 -2.52
CA ALA A 14 14.67 -6.44 -3.44
C ALA A 14 14.76 -5.76 -4.81
N VAL A 15 14.97 -4.44 -4.86
CA VAL A 15 15.15 -3.70 -6.11
C VAL A 15 16.39 -4.17 -6.88
N LYS A 16 17.50 -4.45 -6.18
CA LYS A 16 18.75 -4.90 -6.80
C LYS A 16 18.67 -6.34 -7.34
N SER A 17 17.87 -7.20 -6.70
CA SER A 17 17.72 -8.60 -7.09
C SER A 17 16.58 -8.83 -8.09
N GLY A 18 15.82 -7.78 -8.46
CA GLY A 18 14.61 -7.93 -9.28
C GLY A 18 13.47 -8.66 -8.55
N PHE A 19 13.56 -8.77 -7.23
CA PHE A 19 12.58 -9.46 -6.41
C PHE A 19 11.29 -8.64 -6.29
N VAL A 20 10.18 -9.23 -6.71
CA VAL A 20 8.84 -8.66 -6.52
C VAL A 20 8.31 -9.13 -5.15
N PRO A 21 8.10 -8.22 -4.17
CA PRO A 21 7.62 -8.62 -2.86
C PRO A 21 6.17 -9.09 -2.92
N THR A 22 5.83 -10.09 -2.11
CA THR A 22 4.45 -10.61 -2.01
C THR A 22 3.50 -9.54 -1.49
N VAL A 23 2.20 -9.69 -1.77
CA VAL A 23 1.15 -8.79 -1.27
C VAL A 23 1.23 -8.62 0.25
N VAL A 24 1.51 -9.71 0.98
CA VAL A 24 1.67 -9.69 2.45
C VAL A 24 2.87 -8.85 2.87
N ALA A 25 4.04 -9.08 2.27
CA ALA A 25 5.26 -8.34 2.59
C ALA A 25 5.13 -6.85 2.27
N THR A 26 4.55 -6.52 1.10
CA THR A 26 4.32 -5.13 0.70
C THR A 26 3.35 -4.43 1.65
N ASN A 27 2.28 -5.09 2.09
CA ASN A 27 1.35 -4.51 3.07
C ASN A 27 1.99 -4.26 4.45
N GLN A 28 2.89 -5.14 4.88
CA GLN A 28 3.67 -4.91 6.10
C GLN A 28 4.57 -3.69 5.96
N LEU A 29 5.23 -3.51 4.81
CA LEU A 29 6.06 -2.35 4.52
C LEU A 29 5.23 -1.05 4.45
N ILE A 30 4.07 -1.06 3.79
CA ILE A 30 3.15 0.09 3.74
C ILE A 30 2.77 0.50 5.17
N SER A 31 2.37 -0.46 6.02
CA SER A 31 2.04 -0.20 7.42
C SER A 31 3.23 0.38 8.21
N LEU A 32 4.43 -0.16 7.98
CA LEU A 32 5.66 0.31 8.60
C LEU A 32 6.00 1.75 8.23
N TYR A 33 5.97 2.09 6.93
CA TYR A 33 6.21 3.45 6.45
C TYR A 33 5.15 4.43 6.95
N SER A 34 3.89 4.00 6.94
CA SER A 34 2.76 4.80 7.44
C SER A 34 2.91 5.17 8.92
N LYS A 35 3.36 4.22 9.77
CA LYS A 35 3.62 4.48 11.19
C LYS A 35 4.73 5.50 11.44
N HIS A 36 5.63 5.69 10.49
CA HIS A 36 6.72 6.67 10.57
C HIS A 36 6.41 7.96 9.79
N GLY A 37 5.17 8.14 9.31
CA GLY A 37 4.77 9.34 8.55
C GLY A 37 5.30 9.38 7.11
N LEU A 38 5.92 8.30 6.64
CA LEU A 38 6.48 8.16 5.30
C LEU A 38 5.38 7.72 4.31
N ILE A 39 4.33 8.53 4.23
CA ILE A 39 3.15 8.26 3.41
C ILE A 39 3.47 8.22 1.91
N PRO A 40 4.32 9.10 1.35
CA PRO A 40 4.71 9.00 -0.06
C PRO A 40 5.37 7.67 -0.41
N GLU A 41 6.23 7.14 0.46
CA GLU A 41 6.92 5.86 0.30
C GLU A 41 5.93 4.68 0.39
N ALA A 42 5.01 4.75 1.36
CA ALA A 42 3.93 3.78 1.47
C ALA A 42 3.04 3.76 0.21
N HIS A 43 2.76 4.93 -0.37
CA HIS A 43 1.97 5.04 -1.59
C HIS A 43 2.70 4.49 -2.82
N LYS A 44 4.00 4.79 -2.97
CA LYS A 44 4.83 4.22 -4.05
C LYS A 44 4.84 2.70 -4.03
N LEU A 45 4.91 2.10 -2.84
CA LEU A 45 4.82 0.65 -2.71
C LEU A 45 3.46 0.12 -3.14
N PHE A 46 2.38 0.78 -2.72
CA PHE A 46 1.02 0.43 -3.12
C PHE A 46 0.84 0.51 -4.64
N ASP A 47 1.34 1.57 -5.29
CA ASP A 47 1.29 1.74 -6.74
C ASP A 47 2.11 0.68 -7.49
N GLY A 48 3.21 0.21 -6.91
CA GLY A 48 4.04 -0.85 -7.47
C GLY A 48 3.48 -2.27 -7.31
N MET A 49 2.37 -2.47 -6.59
CA MET A 49 1.78 -3.81 -6.41
C MET A 49 1.10 -4.27 -7.70
N PRO A 50 1.52 -5.42 -8.29
CA PRO A 50 0.86 -5.98 -9.48
C PRO A 50 -0.56 -6.47 -9.15
N GLU A 51 -0.77 -6.99 -7.95
CA GLU A 51 -2.07 -7.40 -7.43
C GLU A 51 -2.34 -6.73 -6.09
N ARG A 52 -3.58 -6.28 -5.89
CA ARG A 52 -4.01 -5.59 -4.67
C ARG A 52 -5.30 -6.22 -4.17
N ASN A 53 -5.29 -6.66 -2.91
CA ASN A 53 -6.50 -7.15 -2.24
C ASN A 53 -7.11 -6.05 -1.35
N VAL A 54 -8.31 -6.32 -0.82
CA VAL A 54 -9.03 -5.41 0.10
C VAL A 54 -8.15 -4.94 1.27
N PHE A 55 -7.31 -5.81 1.81
CA PHE A 55 -6.39 -5.45 2.89
C PHE A 55 -5.36 -4.40 2.47
N SER A 56 -4.85 -4.48 1.23
CA SER A 56 -3.88 -3.53 0.67
C SER A 56 -4.48 -2.13 0.58
N TRP A 57 -5.71 -2.04 0.07
CA TRP A 57 -6.48 -0.79 -0.01
C TRP A 57 -6.79 -0.21 1.37
N ASN A 58 -7.26 -1.04 2.31
CA ASN A 58 -7.53 -0.61 3.68
C ASN A 58 -6.27 -0.08 4.37
N THR A 59 -5.12 -0.69 4.11
CA THR A 59 -3.85 -0.28 4.70
C THR A 59 -3.45 1.12 4.24
N ILE A 60 -3.49 1.41 2.93
CA ILE A 60 -3.11 2.73 2.40
C ILE A 60 -4.15 3.82 2.72
N ILE A 61 -5.44 3.50 2.71
CA ILE A 61 -6.50 4.45 3.11
C ILE A 61 -6.31 4.86 4.58
N ASN A 62 -6.08 3.88 5.47
CA ASN A 62 -5.81 4.17 6.87
C ASN A 62 -4.52 4.98 7.07
N ALA A 63 -3.50 4.79 6.23
CA ALA A 63 -2.30 5.61 6.23
C ALA A 63 -2.63 7.09 6.00
N TYR A 64 -3.42 7.39 4.96
CA TYR A 64 -3.83 8.76 4.63
C TYR A 64 -4.79 9.39 5.66
N ILE A 65 -5.67 8.59 6.27
CA ILE A 65 -6.52 9.04 7.39
C ILE A 65 -5.65 9.47 8.57
N LYS A 66 -4.67 8.65 8.95
CA LYS A 66 -3.75 8.94 10.06
C LYS A 66 -2.85 10.15 9.77
N SER A 67 -2.52 10.40 8.50
CA SER A 67 -1.79 11.59 8.08
C SER A 67 -2.67 12.83 7.85
N ARG A 68 -3.95 12.79 8.27
CA ARG A 68 -4.94 13.87 8.10
C ARG A 68 -5.22 14.29 6.64
N SER A 69 -4.85 13.44 5.68
CA SER A 69 -5.05 13.67 4.26
C SER A 69 -6.35 13.01 3.79
N PHE A 70 -7.48 13.49 4.31
CA PHE A 70 -8.80 12.92 4.05
C PHE A 70 -9.21 12.93 2.58
N THR A 71 -8.78 13.92 1.80
CA THR A 71 -9.06 13.99 0.36
C THR A 71 -8.49 12.78 -0.38
N LYS A 72 -7.21 12.46 -0.15
CA LYS A 72 -6.56 11.29 -0.77
C LYS A 72 -7.18 9.97 -0.28
N ALA A 73 -7.51 9.88 1.01
CA ALA A 73 -8.20 8.72 1.56
C ALA A 73 -9.56 8.49 0.88
N LYS A 74 -10.36 9.55 0.67
CA LYS A 74 -11.64 9.47 -0.05
C LYS A 74 -11.46 9.04 -1.51
N THR A 75 -10.51 9.63 -2.23
CA THR A 75 -10.23 9.26 -3.62
C THR A 75 -9.89 7.77 -3.75
N LEU A 76 -9.02 7.25 -2.86
CA LEU A 76 -8.67 5.83 -2.86
C LEU A 76 -9.85 4.93 -2.50
N PHE A 77 -10.71 5.35 -1.57
CA PHE A 77 -11.91 4.59 -1.22
C PHE A 77 -12.90 4.48 -2.37
N PHE A 78 -13.12 5.56 -3.13
CA PHE A 78 -13.98 5.53 -4.31
C PHE A 78 -13.38 4.66 -5.43
N SER A 79 -12.07 4.78 -5.68
CA SER A 79 -11.37 3.93 -6.65
C SER A 79 -11.45 2.43 -6.32
N LEU A 80 -11.37 2.07 -5.03
CA LEU A 80 -11.59 0.69 -4.59
C LEU A 80 -13.01 0.22 -4.93
N ARG A 81 -14.03 1.05 -4.66
CA ARG A 81 -15.42 0.70 -4.97
C ARG A 81 -15.59 0.48 -6.46
N ASP A 82 -15.04 1.35 -7.30
CA ASP A 82 -15.14 1.16 -8.75
C ASP A 82 -14.46 -0.15 -9.19
N THR A 83 -13.29 -0.48 -8.63
CA THR A 83 -12.58 -1.73 -8.95
C THR A 83 -13.33 -2.98 -8.46
N VAL A 84 -13.84 -2.97 -7.22
CA VAL A 84 -14.57 -4.11 -6.64
C VAL A 84 -15.95 -4.25 -7.30
N THR A 85 -16.66 -3.15 -7.53
CA THR A 85 -17.95 -3.14 -8.22
C THR A 85 -17.79 -3.58 -9.68
N TYR A 86 -16.70 -3.21 -10.36
CA TYR A 86 -16.38 -3.74 -11.69
C TYR A 86 -16.09 -5.25 -11.65
N ASN A 87 -15.29 -5.72 -10.67
CA ASN A 87 -15.05 -7.16 -10.49
C ASN A 87 -16.34 -7.93 -10.18
N SER A 88 -17.23 -7.37 -9.36
CA SER A 88 -18.56 -7.93 -9.07
C SER A 88 -19.53 -7.85 -10.26
N MET A 89 -19.34 -6.90 -11.19
CA MET A 89 -20.15 -6.79 -12.42
C MET A 89 -19.67 -7.72 -13.55
N ILE A 90 -18.40 -8.17 -13.55
CA ILE A 90 -17.90 -9.15 -14.53
C ILE A 90 -18.17 -10.59 -14.08
N SER A 91 -18.33 -10.83 -12.77
CA SER A 91 -18.55 -12.18 -12.20
C SER A 91 -20.02 -12.51 -11.90
N GLY A 92 -20.96 -11.67 -12.35
CA GLY A 92 -22.41 -11.94 -12.36
C GLY A 92 -22.93 -12.06 -13.79
#